data_AF-A0A2X4T5T5-F1
#
_entry.id   AF-A0A2X4T5T5-F1
#
_cell.length_a   1.000
_cell.length_b   1.000
_cell.length_c   1.000
_cell.angle_alpha   90.00
_cell.angle_beta   90.00
_cell.angle_gamma   90.00
#
_symmetry.space_group_name_H-M   'P 1'
#
loop_
_entity.id
_entity.type
_entity.pdbx_description
1 polymer ?
#
loop_
_entity_poly.entity_id
_entity_poly.type
_entity_poly.pdbx_seq_one_letter_code
_entity_poly.pdbx_strand_id
1 'polypeptide(L)'
;MLRARKHRPAKPLAVMLPTAQTLPTAARSLLTTPAAPIVLVDKQSVPSLCEGIAPGLTEVGVMLPANPLQHLLLQELNYPLVMTSGNLSGRPPAITNEQALDDLHDIADGFLLHNRDIVQRMDDSVVRDSGEMLRRSRGYVPDAIALPPGFRNVPPLLCLGADLKNTFCLVRGEQAVVSQHLGDLSDDGIQAQWREALRLIQSIYDFTPERIVCDAHPGYVSSRWASEMRLPTGAVLHHHAHAAACLAEHGWPLDGGEVIALTVDGIGMGENGALWGGECLRVNYRQCERLGGLPAVALPGGDLAARQPWRNLLAQCLRFVPDWQNYPETAGVQQQSWNVLARAIERGVNAPLASSCGRLFDAVAAALRCAPALLSYEGEAACALEALASQCIHVEHPVTMPLNGAQLDLAVFWRQWLSWQATPAQRAWAFHDALACGFATLMRQQATARGITTLVFSGGVIHNRLLRARLSFYLSDFNLLFPQQFPAGDGGLSLGQGVVAAARWLSEA
;
A
#
# COMPACT_ATOMS: atom_id res chain seq x y z
N MET A 1 22.34 10.56 -14.61
CA MET A 1 21.60 11.43 -15.55
C MET A 1 20.09 11.28 -15.41
N LEU A 2 19.48 10.09 -15.68
CA LEU A 2 18.02 9.88 -15.61
C LEU A 2 17.36 10.33 -14.30
N ARG A 3 17.89 9.91 -13.14
CA ARG A 3 17.31 10.28 -11.83
C ARG A 3 17.26 11.78 -11.58
N ALA A 4 18.29 12.51 -12.04
CA ALA A 4 18.36 13.96 -11.90
C ALA A 4 17.30 14.64 -12.76
N ARG A 5 17.22 14.31 -14.06
CA ARG A 5 16.23 14.88 -14.98
C ARG A 5 14.79 14.59 -14.55
N LYS A 6 14.53 13.39 -14.02
CA LYS A 6 13.20 12.96 -13.55
C LYS A 6 12.87 13.38 -12.11
N HIS A 7 13.77 14.08 -11.41
CA HIS A 7 13.61 14.42 -9.99
C HIS A 7 13.24 13.21 -9.12
N ARG A 8 13.83 12.05 -9.40
CA ARG A 8 13.53 10.74 -8.77
C ARG A 8 14.77 10.20 -8.05
N PRO A 9 15.16 10.75 -6.89
CA PRO A 9 16.44 10.44 -6.26
C PRO A 9 16.50 9.00 -5.75
N ALA A 10 15.43 8.47 -5.14
CA ALA A 10 15.45 7.18 -4.46
C ALA A 10 14.52 6.12 -5.07
N LYS A 11 13.28 6.48 -5.45
CA LYS A 11 12.26 5.49 -5.87
C LYS A 11 12.81 4.48 -6.89
N PRO A 12 12.69 3.15 -6.66
CA PRO A 12 13.33 2.13 -7.48
C PRO A 12 12.95 2.19 -8.95
N LEU A 13 13.86 1.79 -9.83
CA LEU A 13 13.67 1.74 -11.27
C LEU A 13 13.48 0.28 -11.71
N ALA A 14 12.43 0.02 -12.50
CA ALA A 14 12.25 -1.29 -13.11
C ALA A 14 13.28 -1.52 -14.23
N VAL A 15 13.75 -2.75 -14.37
CA VAL A 15 14.81 -3.14 -15.31
C VAL A 15 14.35 -4.30 -16.18
N MET A 16 14.45 -4.14 -17.49
CA MET A 16 14.23 -5.22 -18.44
C MET A 16 15.52 -6.01 -18.64
N LEU A 17 15.44 -7.34 -18.54
CA LEU A 17 16.57 -8.24 -18.70
C LEU A 17 16.50 -8.99 -20.05
N PRO A 18 17.64 -9.26 -20.69
CA PRO A 18 17.67 -10.06 -21.93
C PRO A 18 17.34 -11.53 -21.67
N THR A 19 17.62 -12.03 -20.46
CA THR A 19 17.37 -13.40 -20.04
C THR A 19 17.07 -13.46 -18.54
N ALA A 20 16.23 -14.42 -18.14
CA ALA A 20 15.91 -14.71 -16.75
C ALA A 20 16.63 -15.95 -16.19
N GLN A 21 17.58 -16.55 -16.94
CA GLN A 21 18.18 -17.84 -16.58
C GLN A 21 18.78 -17.89 -15.17
N THR A 22 19.40 -16.80 -14.72
CA THR A 22 20.05 -16.70 -13.40
C THR A 22 19.08 -16.45 -12.24
N LEU A 23 17.81 -16.18 -12.52
CA LEU A 23 16.81 -15.88 -11.50
C LEU A 23 16.21 -17.15 -10.88
N PRO A 24 15.68 -17.08 -9.64
CA PRO A 24 14.97 -18.19 -9.01
C PRO A 24 13.81 -18.72 -9.86
N THR A 25 13.50 -20.02 -9.74
CA THR A 25 12.43 -20.66 -10.54
C THR A 25 11.09 -19.96 -10.42
N ALA A 26 10.70 -19.54 -9.21
CA ALA A 26 9.45 -18.83 -8.96
C ALA A 26 9.37 -17.50 -9.73
N ALA A 27 10.47 -16.74 -9.73
CA ALA A 27 10.55 -15.50 -10.50
C ALA A 27 10.46 -15.77 -12.01
N ARG A 28 11.21 -16.77 -12.52
CA ARG A 28 11.16 -17.14 -13.94
C ARG A 28 9.75 -17.54 -14.38
N SER A 29 9.04 -18.34 -13.59
CA SER A 29 7.67 -18.77 -13.93
C SER A 29 6.70 -17.61 -14.05
N LEU A 30 6.86 -16.57 -13.24
CA LEU A 30 6.02 -15.36 -13.31
C LEU A 30 6.40 -14.49 -14.52
N LEU A 31 7.71 -14.29 -14.74
CA LEU A 31 8.25 -13.47 -15.82
C LEU A 31 7.87 -13.97 -17.23
N THR A 32 7.71 -15.28 -17.42
CA THR A 32 7.41 -15.89 -18.72
C THR A 32 5.92 -16.14 -18.98
N THR A 33 5.05 -15.71 -18.07
CA THR A 33 3.60 -15.75 -18.32
C THR A 33 3.20 -14.76 -19.42
N PRO A 34 2.02 -14.95 -20.07
CA PRO A 34 1.47 -13.94 -20.98
C PRO A 34 1.31 -12.55 -20.34
N ALA A 35 1.13 -12.49 -19.01
CA ALA A 35 1.04 -11.22 -18.30
C ALA A 35 2.36 -10.45 -18.27
N ALA A 36 3.50 -11.17 -18.28
CA ALA A 36 4.86 -10.61 -18.24
C ALA A 36 5.01 -9.42 -17.26
N PRO A 37 4.74 -9.62 -15.96
CA PRO A 37 4.81 -8.55 -14.97
C PRO A 37 6.27 -8.17 -14.68
N ILE A 38 6.45 -7.03 -14.01
CA ILE A 38 7.66 -6.77 -13.23
C ILE A 38 7.61 -7.68 -12.00
N VAL A 39 8.67 -8.45 -11.79
CA VAL A 39 8.83 -9.32 -10.62
C VAL A 39 9.91 -8.74 -9.71
N LEU A 40 9.58 -8.49 -8.45
CA LEU A 40 10.58 -8.13 -7.45
C LEU A 40 11.40 -9.38 -7.07
N VAL A 41 12.72 -9.29 -7.26
CA VAL A 41 13.69 -10.34 -6.90
C VAL A 41 14.76 -9.76 -5.99
N ASP A 42 15.43 -10.63 -5.22
CA ASP A 42 16.61 -10.23 -4.46
C ASP A 42 17.68 -9.66 -5.40
N LYS A 43 18.21 -8.50 -5.07
CA LYS A 43 19.22 -7.77 -5.85
C LYS A 43 20.50 -8.58 -6.08
N GLN A 44 20.85 -9.50 -5.18
CA GLN A 44 21.98 -10.42 -5.34
C GLN A 44 21.80 -11.38 -6.52
N SER A 45 20.56 -11.60 -6.98
CA SER A 45 20.27 -12.41 -8.17
C SER A 45 20.63 -11.69 -9.48
N VAL A 46 20.91 -10.38 -9.42
CA VAL A 46 21.20 -9.51 -10.56
C VAL A 46 22.40 -8.58 -10.28
N PRO A 47 23.59 -9.13 -10.02
CA PRO A 47 24.75 -8.37 -9.53
C PRO A 47 25.32 -7.39 -10.55
N SER A 48 24.96 -7.49 -11.83
CA SER A 48 25.38 -6.55 -12.89
C SER A 48 24.69 -5.20 -12.83
N LEU A 49 23.64 -5.04 -12.02
CA LEU A 49 22.90 -3.79 -11.91
C LEU A 49 23.61 -2.82 -10.99
N CYS A 50 23.65 -1.54 -11.38
CA CYS A 50 24.26 -0.50 -10.56
C CYS A 50 23.43 -0.17 -9.31
N GLU A 51 24.09 0.33 -8.26
CA GLU A 51 23.44 0.68 -6.99
C GLU A 51 22.27 1.66 -7.18
N GLY A 52 22.37 2.53 -8.18
CA GLY A 52 21.36 3.52 -8.53
C GLY A 52 20.02 2.92 -9.00
N ILE A 53 19.87 1.61 -9.21
CA ILE A 53 18.58 1.00 -9.57
C ILE A 53 17.60 0.98 -8.40
N ALA A 54 18.05 0.50 -7.24
CA ALA A 54 17.25 0.39 -6.01
C ALA A 54 18.16 0.70 -4.80
N PRO A 55 18.50 1.99 -4.59
CA PRO A 55 19.44 2.38 -3.54
C PRO A 55 18.84 2.13 -2.15
N GLY A 56 19.59 1.46 -1.28
CA GLY A 56 19.18 1.20 0.11
C GLY A 56 18.07 0.16 0.28
N LEU A 57 17.67 -0.54 -0.80
CA LEU A 57 16.71 -1.63 -0.77
C LEU A 57 17.37 -2.97 -1.14
N THR A 58 16.70 -4.05 -0.76
CA THR A 58 17.18 -5.43 -0.97
C THR A 58 16.64 -6.08 -2.24
N GLU A 59 15.58 -5.52 -2.82
CA GLU A 59 14.92 -6.05 -4.02
C GLU A 59 15.04 -5.11 -5.22
N VAL A 60 15.02 -5.69 -6.41
CA VAL A 60 14.93 -4.99 -7.69
C VAL A 60 13.75 -5.54 -8.48
N GLY A 61 12.97 -4.65 -9.11
CA GLY A 61 11.94 -5.05 -10.06
C GLY A 61 12.53 -5.35 -11.43
N VAL A 62 12.47 -6.60 -11.84
CA VAL A 62 12.95 -7.06 -13.15
C VAL A 62 11.79 -7.48 -14.04
N MET A 63 11.91 -7.31 -15.35
CA MET A 63 10.91 -7.74 -16.34
C MET A 63 11.59 -8.34 -17.58
N LEU A 64 10.84 -9.10 -18.37
CA LEU A 64 11.28 -9.62 -19.66
C LEU A 64 10.68 -8.80 -20.82
N PRO A 65 11.29 -8.83 -22.01
CA PRO A 65 10.67 -8.27 -23.20
C PRO A 65 9.36 -9.00 -23.47
N ALA A 66 8.29 -8.23 -23.66
CA ALA A 66 6.92 -8.75 -23.77
C ALA A 66 6.17 -8.21 -25.00
N ASN A 67 6.84 -7.42 -25.84
CA ASN A 67 6.34 -7.02 -27.15
C ASN A 67 7.47 -7.08 -28.20
N PRO A 68 7.14 -7.13 -29.50
CA PRO A 68 8.15 -7.31 -30.55
C PRO A 68 9.26 -6.25 -30.55
N LEU A 69 8.94 -4.99 -30.24
CA LEU A 69 9.93 -3.92 -30.18
C LEU A 69 10.94 -4.15 -29.05
N GLN A 70 10.47 -4.54 -27.87
CA GLN A 70 11.33 -4.85 -26.73
C GLN A 70 12.23 -6.06 -27.01
N HIS A 71 11.71 -7.07 -27.71
CA HIS A 71 12.53 -8.21 -28.14
C HIS A 71 13.65 -7.78 -29.08
N LEU A 72 13.36 -6.96 -30.11
CA LEU A 72 14.38 -6.44 -31.02
C LEU A 72 15.44 -5.62 -30.28
N LEU A 73 15.02 -4.72 -29.39
CA LEU A 73 15.94 -3.90 -28.59
C LEU A 73 16.89 -4.76 -27.75
N LEU A 74 16.37 -5.77 -27.04
CA LEU A 74 17.23 -6.61 -26.20
C LEU A 74 18.03 -7.66 -26.95
N GLN A 75 17.59 -8.08 -28.14
CA GLN A 75 18.39 -8.90 -29.05
C GLN A 75 19.64 -8.14 -29.52
N GLU A 76 19.50 -6.87 -29.88
CA GLU A 76 20.62 -6.03 -30.33
C GLU A 76 21.52 -5.57 -29.17
N LEU A 77 20.93 -5.09 -28.07
CA LEU A 77 21.69 -4.52 -26.97
C LEU A 77 22.32 -5.57 -26.07
N ASN A 78 21.61 -6.68 -25.80
CA ASN A 78 22.08 -7.79 -24.95
C ASN A 78 22.65 -7.37 -23.57
N TYR A 79 22.09 -6.32 -22.95
CA TYR A 79 22.37 -5.95 -21.55
C TYR A 79 21.10 -5.40 -20.86
N PRO A 80 21.05 -5.37 -19.51
CA PRO A 80 19.89 -4.87 -18.77
C PRO A 80 19.57 -3.38 -19.04
N LEU A 81 18.30 -3.07 -19.28
CA LEU A 81 17.84 -1.70 -19.54
C LEU A 81 16.88 -1.21 -18.48
N VAL A 82 17.05 0.02 -18.01
CA VAL A 82 15.99 0.67 -17.21
C VAL A 82 14.77 0.88 -18.09
N MET A 83 13.63 0.28 -17.71
CA MET A 83 12.31 0.51 -18.32
C MET A 83 11.34 1.03 -17.26
N THR A 84 11.45 2.33 -16.96
CA THR A 84 10.54 3.03 -16.04
C THR A 84 9.46 3.78 -16.81
N SER A 85 8.31 4.04 -16.19
CA SER A 85 7.19 4.78 -16.79
C SER A 85 7.62 6.13 -17.39
N GLY A 86 7.22 6.42 -18.62
CA GLY A 86 7.48 7.72 -19.27
C GLY A 86 6.46 8.77 -18.82
N ASN A 87 6.67 9.38 -17.65
CA ASN A 87 5.77 10.41 -17.13
C ASN A 87 6.51 11.46 -16.28
N LEU A 88 5.96 12.66 -16.24
CA LEU A 88 6.30 13.69 -15.27
C LEU A 88 5.69 13.36 -13.90
N SER A 89 6.37 13.73 -12.81
CA SER A 89 5.83 13.55 -11.46
C SER A 89 4.58 14.40 -11.28
N GLY A 90 3.51 13.83 -10.73
CA GLY A 90 2.21 14.50 -10.56
C GLY A 90 1.33 14.53 -11.81
N ARG A 91 1.74 13.82 -12.88
CA ARG A 91 0.95 13.66 -14.11
C ARG A 91 0.84 12.17 -14.48
N PRO A 92 -0.28 11.76 -15.08
CA PRO A 92 -0.43 10.41 -15.61
C PRO A 92 0.57 10.14 -16.75
N PRO A 93 0.89 8.86 -17.02
CA PRO A 93 1.64 8.45 -18.21
C PRO A 93 1.02 8.92 -19.52
N ALA A 94 1.86 9.42 -20.41
CA ALA A 94 1.48 9.77 -21.78
C ALA A 94 1.09 8.51 -22.56
N ILE A 95 0.01 8.62 -23.35
CA ILE A 95 -0.44 7.56 -24.27
C ILE A 95 -0.44 8.01 -25.74
N THR A 96 -0.30 9.31 -26.00
CA THR A 96 -0.12 9.89 -27.33
C THR A 96 1.32 10.30 -27.57
N ASN A 97 1.74 10.35 -28.83
CA ASN A 97 3.09 10.74 -29.22
C ASN A 97 3.37 12.20 -28.83
N GLU A 98 2.38 13.07 -29.05
CA GLU A 98 2.47 14.50 -28.77
C GLU A 98 2.67 14.74 -27.27
N GLN A 99 1.87 14.07 -26.42
CA GLN A 99 2.01 14.20 -24.97
C GLN A 99 3.36 13.66 -24.49
N ALA A 100 3.86 12.56 -25.07
CA ALA A 100 5.16 12.01 -24.71
C ALA A 100 6.31 12.97 -25.06
N LEU A 101 6.26 13.60 -26.24
CA LEU A 101 7.22 14.60 -26.65
C LEU A 101 7.18 15.81 -25.70
N ASP A 102 5.99 16.35 -25.42
CA ASP A 102 5.81 17.50 -24.55
C ASP A 102 6.29 17.21 -23.12
N ASP A 103 5.92 16.07 -22.55
CA ASP A 103 6.24 15.73 -21.16
C ASP A 103 7.69 15.36 -20.93
N LEU A 104 8.35 14.75 -21.93
CA LEU A 104 9.64 14.08 -21.72
C LEU A 104 10.80 14.73 -22.48
N HIS A 105 10.60 15.82 -23.21
CA HIS A 105 11.66 16.47 -24.00
C HIS A 105 12.89 16.86 -23.16
N ASP A 106 12.70 17.30 -21.91
CA ASP A 106 13.79 17.64 -20.99
C ASP A 106 14.43 16.42 -20.30
N ILE A 107 13.88 15.22 -20.51
CA ILE A 107 14.31 13.98 -19.85
C ILE A 107 14.99 13.05 -20.85
N ALA A 108 14.34 12.75 -21.98
CA ALA A 108 14.81 11.81 -22.98
C ALA A 108 15.72 12.48 -24.01
N ASP A 109 16.84 11.83 -24.35
CA ASP A 109 17.74 12.33 -25.41
C ASP A 109 17.22 12.03 -26.83
N GLY A 110 16.21 11.17 -26.95
CA GLY A 110 15.58 10.79 -28.21
C GLY A 110 14.31 9.96 -27.98
N PHE A 111 13.49 9.84 -29.01
CA PHE A 111 12.18 9.20 -28.94
C PHE A 111 12.05 8.12 -30.01
N LEU A 112 11.67 6.92 -29.58
CA LEU A 112 11.29 5.82 -30.46
C LEU A 112 9.78 5.61 -30.35
N LEU A 113 9.04 6.17 -31.31
CA LEU A 113 7.57 6.22 -31.34
C LEU A 113 7.02 5.40 -32.51
N HIS A 114 5.70 5.24 -32.57
CA HIS A 114 5.01 4.58 -33.68
C HIS A 114 3.65 5.23 -33.97
N ASN A 115 3.05 4.87 -35.11
CA ASN A 115 1.76 5.38 -35.60
C ASN A 115 0.59 4.43 -35.30
N ARG A 116 0.67 3.68 -34.20
CA ARG A 116 -0.40 2.81 -33.70
C ARG A 116 -0.86 3.36 -32.36
N ASP A 117 -2.08 3.85 -32.29
CA ASP A 117 -2.55 4.55 -31.10
C ASP A 117 -2.65 3.64 -29.87
N ILE A 118 -2.33 4.21 -28.71
CA ILE A 118 -2.60 3.60 -27.40
C ILE A 118 -3.84 4.30 -26.84
N VAL A 119 -4.97 3.61 -26.86
CA VAL A 119 -6.27 4.18 -26.43
C VAL A 119 -6.55 3.99 -24.93
N GLN A 120 -5.76 3.19 -24.23
CA GLN A 120 -5.90 2.92 -22.81
C GLN A 120 -4.55 2.98 -22.13
N ARG A 121 -4.48 3.72 -21.03
CA ARG A 121 -3.36 3.59 -20.11
C ARG A 121 -3.38 2.19 -19.51
N MET A 122 -2.23 1.54 -19.51
CA MET A 122 -2.05 0.20 -18.95
C MET A 122 -0.63 0.07 -18.42
N ASP A 123 -0.41 0.47 -17.15
CA ASP A 123 0.89 0.35 -16.49
C ASP A 123 1.33 -1.12 -16.41
N ASP A 124 2.64 -1.35 -16.31
CA ASP A 124 3.18 -2.68 -16.01
C ASP A 124 2.69 -3.15 -14.62
N SER A 125 2.20 -4.38 -14.58
CA SER A 125 1.87 -5.05 -13.32
C SER A 125 3.14 -5.35 -12.53
N VAL A 126 3.03 -5.34 -11.19
CA VAL A 126 4.16 -5.59 -10.29
C VAL A 126 3.77 -6.67 -9.30
N VAL A 127 4.57 -7.72 -9.24
CA VAL A 127 4.42 -8.84 -8.29
C VAL A 127 5.75 -9.10 -7.59
N ARG A 128 5.74 -9.77 -6.43
CA ARG A 128 6.95 -10.37 -5.86
C ARG A 128 7.21 -11.74 -6.45
N ASP A 129 8.42 -12.26 -6.28
CA ASP A 129 8.77 -13.65 -6.63
C ASP A 129 7.89 -14.71 -5.93
N SER A 130 7.33 -14.38 -4.77
CA SER A 130 6.32 -15.18 -4.06
C SER A 130 4.94 -15.20 -4.74
N GLY A 131 4.74 -14.42 -5.81
CA GLY A 131 3.46 -14.23 -6.48
C GLY A 131 2.56 -13.16 -5.85
N GLU A 132 3.00 -12.50 -4.77
CA GLU A 132 2.23 -11.44 -4.13
C GLU A 132 2.04 -10.27 -5.09
N MET A 133 0.78 -9.87 -5.30
CA MET A 133 0.42 -8.72 -6.11
C MET A 133 0.70 -7.39 -5.41
N LEU A 134 1.46 -6.50 -6.05
CA LEU A 134 1.70 -5.12 -5.60
C LEU A 134 0.96 -4.10 -6.47
N ARG A 135 0.80 -4.42 -7.77
CA ARG A 135 0.06 -3.61 -8.73
C ARG A 135 -0.52 -4.51 -9.82
N ARG A 136 -1.85 -4.53 -9.95
CA ARG A 136 -2.57 -5.29 -10.97
C ARG A 136 -2.95 -4.38 -12.14
N SER A 137 -2.43 -4.60 -13.34
CA SER A 137 -2.66 -3.79 -14.55
C SER A 137 -2.47 -4.62 -15.82
N ARG A 138 -1.43 -4.34 -16.64
CA ARG A 138 -1.16 -5.08 -17.89
C ARG A 138 -1.08 -6.57 -17.64
N GLY A 139 -1.75 -7.36 -18.48
CA GLY A 139 -1.73 -8.82 -18.43
C GLY A 139 -2.75 -9.46 -17.48
N TYR A 140 -3.45 -8.66 -16.68
CA TYR A 140 -4.52 -9.14 -15.79
C TYR A 140 -5.86 -8.44 -16.04
N VAL A 141 -5.84 -7.17 -16.49
CA VAL A 141 -7.05 -6.42 -16.82
C VAL A 141 -7.42 -6.70 -18.29
N PRO A 142 -8.70 -6.95 -18.62
CA PRO A 142 -9.88 -6.76 -17.79
C PRO A 142 -10.48 -8.05 -17.19
N ASP A 143 -9.69 -9.10 -16.92
CA ASP A 143 -10.23 -10.38 -16.47
C ASP A 143 -11.11 -10.23 -15.22
N ALA A 144 -12.30 -10.84 -15.29
CA ALA A 144 -13.27 -10.91 -14.21
C ALA A 144 -12.86 -11.97 -13.18
N ILE A 145 -13.22 -11.74 -11.92
CA ILE A 145 -13.09 -12.71 -10.83
C ILE A 145 -14.48 -13.13 -10.36
N ALA A 146 -14.59 -14.39 -9.91
CA ALA A 146 -15.79 -14.85 -9.23
C ALA A 146 -15.89 -14.21 -7.84
N LEU A 147 -17.10 -13.83 -7.43
CA LEU A 147 -17.37 -13.44 -6.06
C LEU A 147 -17.39 -14.69 -5.15
N PRO A 148 -17.20 -14.51 -3.84
CA PRO A 148 -17.23 -15.63 -2.89
C PRO A 148 -18.57 -16.38 -2.89
N PRO A 149 -18.61 -17.61 -2.34
CA PRO A 149 -19.85 -18.38 -2.21
C PRO A 149 -20.95 -17.57 -1.50
N GLY A 150 -22.17 -17.65 -2.04
CA GLY A 150 -23.34 -16.92 -1.51
C GLY A 150 -23.62 -15.57 -2.17
N PHE A 151 -22.63 -14.97 -2.84
CA PHE A 151 -22.85 -13.75 -3.63
C PHE A 151 -23.44 -14.09 -5.00
N ARG A 152 -24.75 -13.89 -5.16
CA ARG A 152 -25.48 -14.15 -6.41
C ARG A 152 -26.44 -13.02 -6.71
N ASN A 153 -26.77 -12.82 -7.98
CA ASN A 153 -27.74 -11.82 -8.43
C ASN A 153 -27.46 -10.40 -7.91
N VAL A 154 -26.20 -10.05 -7.68
CA VAL A 154 -25.81 -8.72 -7.21
C VAL A 154 -26.14 -7.68 -8.30
N PRO A 155 -26.76 -6.54 -7.97
CA PRO A 155 -27.07 -5.50 -8.96
C PRO A 155 -25.76 -4.87 -9.49
N PRO A 156 -25.82 -4.11 -10.60
CA PRO A 156 -24.66 -3.38 -11.11
C PRO A 156 -24.15 -2.31 -10.13
N LEU A 157 -23.03 -2.58 -9.45
CA LEU A 157 -22.36 -1.65 -8.54
C LEU A 157 -21.06 -1.12 -9.16
N LEU A 158 -20.87 0.21 -9.15
CA LEU A 158 -19.59 0.85 -9.46
C LEU A 158 -18.90 1.28 -8.15
N CYS A 159 -17.77 0.67 -7.83
CA CYS A 159 -16.98 1.00 -6.64
C CYS A 159 -15.77 1.84 -7.05
N LEU A 160 -15.59 3.02 -6.46
CA LEU A 160 -14.60 3.99 -6.92
C LEU A 160 -13.21 3.78 -6.33
N GLY A 161 -13.04 2.93 -5.32
CA GLY A 161 -11.77 2.74 -4.62
C GLY A 161 -11.41 3.91 -3.70
N ALA A 162 -10.11 4.13 -3.49
CA ALA A 162 -9.55 5.28 -2.78
C ALA A 162 -8.81 6.23 -3.74
N ASP A 163 -8.41 7.39 -3.25
CA ASP A 163 -7.70 8.38 -4.07
C ASP A 163 -6.27 7.96 -4.43
N LEU A 164 -5.59 7.20 -3.58
CA LEU A 164 -4.24 6.71 -3.85
C LEU A 164 -4.27 5.31 -4.45
N LYS A 165 -3.31 5.06 -5.35
CA LYS A 165 -3.14 3.78 -6.07
C LYS A 165 -4.44 3.24 -6.66
N ASN A 166 -5.30 4.15 -7.10
CA ASN A 166 -6.70 3.91 -7.42
C ASN A 166 -6.91 2.76 -8.40
N THR A 167 -7.95 1.99 -8.12
CA THR A 167 -8.68 1.15 -9.06
C THR A 167 -10.17 1.38 -8.79
N PHE A 168 -11.00 1.42 -9.82
CA PHE A 168 -12.44 1.18 -9.68
C PHE A 168 -12.77 -0.31 -9.91
N CYS A 169 -13.92 -0.74 -9.43
CA CYS A 169 -14.43 -2.11 -9.59
C CYS A 169 -15.89 -2.09 -10.08
N LEU A 170 -16.22 -2.96 -11.04
CA LEU A 170 -17.58 -3.23 -11.47
C LEU A 170 -18.03 -4.56 -10.87
N VAL A 171 -19.18 -4.58 -10.18
CA VAL A 171 -19.74 -5.80 -9.59
C VAL A 171 -21.15 -6.04 -10.13
N ARG A 172 -21.44 -7.25 -10.64
CA ARG A 172 -22.79 -7.66 -11.07
C ARG A 172 -22.89 -9.18 -11.10
N GLY A 173 -24.07 -9.70 -10.74
CA GLY A 173 -24.34 -11.13 -10.72
C GLY A 173 -23.53 -11.82 -9.64
N GLU A 174 -22.55 -12.62 -10.05
CA GLU A 174 -21.62 -13.35 -9.18
C GLU A 174 -20.16 -13.05 -9.52
N GLN A 175 -19.89 -11.92 -10.17
CA GLN A 175 -18.54 -11.55 -10.64
C GLN A 175 -18.19 -10.10 -10.30
N ALA A 176 -16.88 -9.84 -10.25
CA ALA A 176 -16.30 -8.51 -10.13
C ALA A 176 -15.20 -8.30 -11.18
N VAL A 177 -15.07 -7.07 -11.69
CA VAL A 177 -14.00 -6.67 -12.63
C VAL A 177 -13.30 -5.46 -12.05
N VAL A 178 -12.04 -5.63 -11.66
CA VAL A 178 -11.19 -4.54 -11.15
C VAL A 178 -10.39 -3.94 -12.30
N SER A 179 -10.45 -2.62 -12.43
CA SER A 179 -9.69 -1.85 -13.42
C SER A 179 -8.17 -1.95 -13.22
N GLN A 180 -7.44 -1.41 -14.18
CA GLN A 180 -6.01 -1.17 -14.05
C GLN A 180 -5.70 -0.11 -12.98
N HIS A 181 -4.43 -0.06 -12.57
CA HIS A 181 -3.93 0.97 -11.69
C HIS A 181 -4.00 2.34 -12.37
N LEU A 182 -4.74 3.26 -11.78
CA LEU A 182 -4.92 4.63 -12.27
C LEU A 182 -4.03 5.63 -11.50
N GLY A 183 -3.46 5.23 -10.36
CA GLY A 183 -2.50 6.06 -9.64
C GLY A 183 -3.16 6.97 -8.61
N ASP A 184 -2.73 8.23 -8.54
CA ASP A 184 -3.25 9.23 -7.61
C ASP A 184 -4.36 10.05 -8.30
N LEU A 185 -5.56 10.05 -7.75
CA LEU A 185 -6.70 10.78 -8.32
C LEU A 185 -6.59 12.30 -8.18
N SER A 186 -5.62 12.80 -7.42
CA SER A 186 -5.29 14.23 -7.33
C SER A 186 -4.33 14.71 -8.42
N ASP A 187 -3.70 13.79 -9.17
CA ASP A 187 -2.81 14.13 -10.29
C ASP A 187 -3.55 14.90 -11.39
N ASP A 188 -2.87 15.86 -11.99
CA ASP A 188 -3.47 16.68 -13.05
C ASP A 188 -3.80 15.84 -14.29
N GLY A 189 -5.02 16.01 -14.82
CA GLY A 189 -5.50 15.29 -16.00
C GLY A 189 -5.86 13.81 -15.79
N ILE A 190 -5.75 13.25 -14.57
CA ILE A 190 -6.01 11.82 -14.35
C ILE A 190 -7.44 11.39 -14.63
N GLN A 191 -8.42 12.30 -14.43
CA GLN A 191 -9.84 12.01 -14.62
C GLN A 191 -10.16 11.57 -16.06
N ALA A 192 -9.45 12.09 -17.07
CA ALA A 192 -9.68 11.74 -18.46
C ALA A 192 -9.37 10.25 -18.72
N GLN A 193 -8.20 9.78 -18.24
CA GLN A 193 -7.82 8.37 -18.34
C GLN A 193 -8.72 7.47 -17.50
N TRP A 194 -9.12 7.92 -16.30
CA TRP A 194 -10.05 7.20 -15.45
C TRP A 194 -11.41 6.99 -16.13
N ARG A 195 -11.98 8.05 -16.73
CA ARG A 195 -13.27 7.97 -17.44
C ARG A 195 -13.19 7.11 -18.68
N GLU A 196 -12.10 7.17 -19.43
CA GLU A 196 -11.91 6.35 -20.63
C GLU A 196 -11.74 4.86 -20.30
N ALA A 197 -11.06 4.54 -19.19
CA ALA A 197 -11.00 3.17 -18.66
C ALA A 197 -12.40 2.68 -18.24
N LEU A 198 -13.15 3.50 -17.49
CA LEU A 198 -14.51 3.15 -17.10
C LEU A 198 -15.42 2.91 -18.31
N ARG A 199 -15.40 3.83 -19.29
CA ARG A 199 -16.20 3.74 -20.52
C ARG A 199 -15.92 2.44 -21.28
N LEU A 200 -14.65 2.08 -21.46
CA LEU A 200 -14.29 0.86 -22.18
C LEU A 200 -14.71 -0.39 -21.40
N ILE A 201 -14.42 -0.47 -20.10
CA ILE A 201 -14.75 -1.66 -19.30
C ILE A 201 -16.28 -1.81 -19.20
N GLN A 202 -17.04 -0.73 -19.05
CA GLN A 202 -18.50 -0.77 -19.12
C GLN A 202 -19.00 -1.32 -20.46
N SER A 203 -18.39 -0.89 -21.58
CA SER A 203 -18.74 -1.38 -22.90
C SER A 203 -18.40 -2.87 -23.09
N ILE A 204 -17.28 -3.35 -22.57
CA ILE A 204 -16.87 -4.77 -22.68
C ILE A 204 -17.86 -5.67 -21.94
N TYR A 205 -18.31 -5.25 -20.77
CA TYR A 205 -19.18 -6.05 -19.90
C TYR A 205 -20.66 -5.74 -20.04
N ASP A 206 -21.05 -4.90 -21.01
CA ASP A 206 -22.42 -4.38 -21.17
C ASP A 206 -23.01 -3.94 -19.81
N PHE A 207 -22.30 -3.04 -19.14
CA PHE A 207 -22.53 -2.69 -17.74
C PHE A 207 -22.99 -1.25 -17.60
N THR A 208 -24.16 -1.06 -16.99
CA THR A 208 -24.68 0.24 -16.57
C THR A 208 -24.84 0.23 -15.05
N PRO A 209 -24.11 1.06 -14.28
CA PRO A 209 -24.21 1.07 -12.83
C PRO A 209 -25.59 1.54 -12.39
N GLU A 210 -26.15 0.86 -11.39
CA GLU A 210 -27.37 1.26 -10.70
C GLU A 210 -27.06 1.95 -9.36
N ARG A 211 -25.88 1.68 -8.78
CA ARG A 211 -25.42 2.27 -7.52
C ARG A 211 -23.91 2.52 -7.54
N ILE A 212 -23.48 3.47 -6.73
CA ILE A 212 -22.08 3.82 -6.55
C ILE A 212 -21.65 3.50 -5.12
N VAL A 213 -20.41 3.05 -4.96
CA VAL A 213 -19.77 2.85 -3.67
C VAL A 213 -18.49 3.65 -3.64
N CYS A 214 -18.27 4.44 -2.59
CA CYS A 214 -17.04 5.19 -2.38
C CYS A 214 -16.51 5.01 -0.96
N ASP A 215 -15.31 5.53 -0.72
CA ASP A 215 -14.75 5.62 0.62
C ASP A 215 -15.61 6.54 1.51
N ALA A 216 -15.60 6.30 2.82
CA ALA A 216 -16.25 7.16 3.81
C ALA A 216 -15.58 8.53 3.96
N HIS A 217 -14.37 8.72 3.43
CA HIS A 217 -13.67 10.01 3.47
C HIS A 217 -14.38 11.07 2.60
N PRO A 218 -14.97 12.14 3.19
CA PRO A 218 -15.73 13.12 2.43
C PRO A 218 -14.85 14.03 1.56
N GLY A 219 -13.57 14.20 1.94
CA GLY A 219 -12.60 15.02 1.21
C GLY A 219 -11.94 14.35 0.00
N TYR A 220 -12.26 13.09 -0.31
CA TYR A 220 -11.66 12.40 -1.45
C TYR A 220 -12.18 12.93 -2.79
N VAL A 221 -11.30 12.96 -3.79
CA VAL A 221 -11.62 13.21 -5.20
C VAL A 221 -12.61 12.17 -5.72
N SER A 222 -12.42 10.90 -5.39
CA SER A 222 -13.34 9.82 -5.71
C SER A 222 -14.74 10.06 -5.12
N SER A 223 -14.86 10.50 -3.87
CA SER A 223 -16.13 10.87 -3.24
C SER A 223 -16.82 12.04 -3.95
N ARG A 224 -16.05 13.04 -4.40
CA ARG A 224 -16.57 14.12 -5.24
C ARG A 224 -17.12 13.57 -6.57
N TRP A 225 -16.38 12.71 -7.27
CA TRP A 225 -16.81 12.10 -8.53
C TRP A 225 -18.07 11.24 -8.36
N ALA A 226 -18.22 10.52 -7.24
CA ALA A 226 -19.45 9.79 -6.91
C ALA A 226 -20.67 10.73 -6.90
N SER A 227 -20.54 11.90 -6.29
CA SER A 227 -21.64 12.88 -6.20
C SER A 227 -22.08 13.43 -7.57
N GLU A 228 -21.15 13.52 -8.52
CA GLU A 228 -21.42 14.06 -9.87
C GLU A 228 -22.25 13.10 -10.74
N MET A 229 -22.23 11.80 -10.45
CA MET A 229 -22.87 10.74 -11.25
C MET A 229 -24.37 10.56 -10.97
N ARG A 230 -24.93 11.21 -9.95
CA ARG A 230 -26.39 11.23 -9.63
C ARG A 230 -27.06 9.85 -9.49
N LEU A 231 -26.33 8.85 -9.00
CA LEU A 231 -26.86 7.54 -8.62
C LEU A 231 -26.92 7.40 -7.09
N PRO A 232 -27.70 6.46 -6.55
CA PRO A 232 -27.64 6.11 -5.13
C PRO A 232 -26.20 5.74 -4.73
N THR A 233 -25.66 6.45 -3.76
CA THR A 233 -24.27 6.30 -3.31
C THR A 233 -24.21 5.75 -1.89
N GLY A 234 -23.46 4.68 -1.69
CA GLY A 234 -23.13 4.12 -0.38
C GLY A 234 -21.66 4.37 -0.02
N ALA A 235 -21.39 4.58 1.27
CA ALA A 235 -20.04 4.68 1.79
C ALA A 235 -19.60 3.39 2.51
N VAL A 236 -18.33 3.05 2.38
CA VAL A 236 -17.67 1.97 3.12
C VAL A 236 -16.43 2.53 3.81
N LEU A 237 -16.23 2.16 5.08
CA LEU A 237 -15.02 2.54 5.81
C LEU A 237 -13.79 1.95 5.13
N HIS A 238 -12.72 2.73 5.02
CA HIS A 238 -11.49 2.35 4.34
C HIS A 238 -10.96 1.00 4.82
N HIS A 239 -10.78 0.86 6.13
CA HIS A 239 -10.26 -0.37 6.74
C HIS A 239 -11.23 -1.55 6.66
N HIS A 240 -12.54 -1.31 6.61
CA HIS A 240 -13.52 -2.37 6.35
C HIS A 240 -13.35 -2.93 4.94
N ALA A 241 -13.15 -2.06 3.94
CA ALA A 241 -12.90 -2.48 2.57
C ALA A 241 -11.57 -3.26 2.46
N HIS A 242 -10.51 -2.84 3.15
CA HIS A 242 -9.26 -3.61 3.20
C HIS A 242 -9.46 -5.05 3.71
N ALA A 243 -10.15 -5.22 4.85
CA ALA A 243 -10.42 -6.53 5.41
C ALA A 243 -11.33 -7.36 4.50
N ALA A 244 -12.37 -6.75 3.93
CA ALA A 244 -13.32 -7.42 3.05
C ALA A 244 -12.70 -7.85 1.71
N ALA A 245 -11.77 -7.08 1.16
CA ALA A 245 -11.04 -7.47 -0.06
C ALA A 245 -10.19 -8.73 0.17
N CYS A 246 -9.54 -8.83 1.33
CA CYS A 246 -8.78 -10.03 1.71
C CYS A 246 -9.70 -11.24 1.90
N LEU A 247 -10.82 -11.07 2.62
CA LEU A 247 -11.85 -12.12 2.74
C LEU A 247 -12.34 -12.60 1.37
N ALA A 248 -12.57 -11.67 0.44
CA ALA A 248 -13.09 -11.97 -0.89
C ALA A 248 -12.12 -12.80 -1.73
N GLU A 249 -10.83 -12.44 -1.77
CA GLU A 249 -9.86 -13.23 -2.56
C GLU A 249 -9.61 -14.63 -2.00
N HIS A 250 -9.84 -14.84 -0.71
CA HIS A 250 -9.78 -16.15 -0.06
C HIS A 250 -11.09 -16.94 -0.15
N GLY A 251 -12.10 -16.40 -0.86
CA GLY A 251 -13.38 -17.07 -1.07
C GLY A 251 -14.19 -17.25 0.21
N TRP A 252 -14.01 -16.37 1.21
CA TRP A 252 -14.78 -16.44 2.45
C TRP A 252 -16.29 -16.30 2.14
N PRO A 253 -17.15 -17.27 2.52
CA PRO A 253 -18.57 -17.25 2.14
C PRO A 253 -19.31 -16.03 2.70
N LEU A 254 -20.41 -15.63 2.06
CA LEU A 254 -21.28 -14.54 2.50
C LEU A 254 -21.72 -14.72 3.97
N ASP A 255 -22.00 -15.95 4.37
CA ASP A 255 -22.39 -16.40 5.71
C ASP A 255 -21.25 -17.08 6.48
N GLY A 256 -20.00 -16.88 6.06
CA GLY A 256 -18.81 -17.53 6.65
C GLY A 256 -18.52 -17.14 8.10
N GLY A 257 -19.24 -16.16 8.63
CA GLY A 257 -19.07 -15.67 10.00
C GLY A 257 -18.08 -14.53 10.13
N GLU A 258 -17.80 -14.17 11.38
CA GLU A 258 -16.95 -13.04 11.74
C GLU A 258 -15.49 -13.44 11.87
N VAL A 259 -14.61 -12.49 11.57
CA VAL A 259 -13.16 -12.61 11.73
C VAL A 259 -12.63 -11.46 12.58
N ILE A 260 -11.42 -11.63 13.12
CA ILE A 260 -10.64 -10.50 13.64
C ILE A 260 -9.67 -10.05 12.55
N ALA A 261 -9.76 -8.79 12.14
CA ALA A 261 -8.92 -8.20 11.12
C ALA A 261 -7.90 -7.23 11.74
N LEU A 262 -6.64 -7.33 11.32
CA LEU A 262 -5.63 -6.30 11.53
C LEU A 262 -5.46 -5.53 10.23
N THR A 263 -5.76 -4.23 10.29
CA THR A 263 -5.65 -3.32 9.15
C THR A 263 -4.62 -2.25 9.45
N VAL A 264 -3.47 -2.32 8.77
CA VAL A 264 -2.32 -1.45 9.01
C VAL A 264 -1.90 -0.75 7.71
N ASP A 265 -1.96 0.58 7.69
CA ASP A 265 -1.68 1.40 6.51
C ASP A 265 -1.12 2.79 6.88
N GLY A 266 -1.17 3.71 5.92
CA GLY A 266 -0.92 5.13 6.14
C GLY A 266 -2.07 5.79 6.87
N ILE A 267 -3.10 6.22 6.14
CA ILE A 267 -4.27 6.92 6.67
C ILE A 267 -5.50 6.48 5.88
N GLY A 268 -6.56 6.09 6.59
CA GLY A 268 -7.91 5.96 6.04
C GLY A 268 -8.93 6.55 6.99
N MET A 269 -10.07 7.00 6.46
CA MET A 269 -11.15 7.53 7.30
C MET A 269 -11.86 6.38 8.03
N GLY A 270 -11.85 6.46 9.35
CA GLY A 270 -12.56 5.60 10.27
C GLY A 270 -13.94 6.13 10.66
N GLU A 271 -14.53 5.51 11.68
CA GLU A 271 -15.81 5.92 12.24
C GLU A 271 -15.75 7.34 12.83
N ASN A 272 -16.87 8.08 12.71
CA ASN A 272 -17.05 9.40 13.32
C ASN A 272 -15.95 10.43 12.99
N GLY A 273 -15.32 10.31 11.82
CA GLY A 273 -14.27 11.23 11.37
C GLY A 273 -12.88 10.96 11.95
N ALA A 274 -12.68 9.85 12.69
CA ALA A 274 -11.36 9.46 13.18
C ALA A 274 -10.45 9.04 12.01
N LEU A 275 -9.16 9.36 12.09
CA LEU A 275 -8.17 8.86 11.12
C LEU A 275 -7.55 7.58 11.67
N TRP A 276 -7.75 6.49 10.93
CA TRP A 276 -7.27 5.15 11.29
C TRP A 276 -6.05 4.77 10.44
N GLY A 277 -5.29 3.78 10.92
CA GLY A 277 -4.22 3.16 10.14
C GLY A 277 -3.45 2.07 10.85
N GLY A 278 -3.97 1.53 11.96
CA GLY A 278 -3.37 0.47 12.73
C GLY A 278 -4.37 -0.15 13.68
N GLU A 279 -5.47 -0.66 13.12
CA GLU A 279 -6.66 -1.06 13.86
C GLU A 279 -6.82 -2.58 13.94
N CYS A 280 -7.28 -3.05 15.11
CA CYS A 280 -7.85 -4.37 15.29
C CYS A 280 -9.38 -4.25 15.21
N LEU A 281 -10.00 -5.01 14.32
CA LEU A 281 -11.41 -4.89 13.97
C LEU A 281 -12.12 -6.26 14.08
N ARG A 282 -13.38 -6.29 14.49
CA ARG A 282 -14.30 -7.41 14.25
C ARG A 282 -15.01 -7.16 12.93
N VAL A 283 -14.89 -8.08 11.99
CA VAL A 283 -15.36 -7.86 10.62
C VAL A 283 -16.16 -9.06 10.11
N ASN A 284 -17.25 -8.76 9.40
CA ASN A 284 -17.82 -9.61 8.37
C ASN A 284 -18.09 -8.72 7.14
N TYR A 285 -18.69 -9.22 6.07
CA TYR A 285 -18.94 -8.39 4.89
C TYR A 285 -19.91 -7.22 5.13
N ARG A 286 -20.72 -7.26 6.19
CA ARG A 286 -21.72 -6.21 6.49
C ARG A 286 -21.26 -5.23 7.56
N GLN A 287 -20.55 -5.74 8.55
CA GLN A 287 -20.23 -5.04 9.80
C GLN A 287 -18.73 -4.91 9.98
N CYS A 288 -18.37 -3.79 10.58
CA CYS A 288 -17.03 -3.47 11.03
C CYS A 288 -17.18 -2.83 12.41
N GLU A 289 -16.53 -3.40 13.42
CA GLU A 289 -16.48 -2.85 14.77
C GLU A 289 -15.02 -2.69 15.18
N ARG A 290 -14.64 -1.48 15.61
CA ARG A 290 -13.30 -1.22 16.10
C ARG A 290 -13.10 -1.78 17.51
N LEU A 291 -12.10 -2.66 17.66
CA LEU A 291 -11.78 -3.31 18.93
C LEU A 291 -10.59 -2.70 19.64
N GLY A 292 -9.71 -1.98 18.93
CA GLY A 292 -8.45 -1.49 19.49
C GLY A 292 -7.41 -1.22 18.41
N GLY A 293 -6.13 -1.10 18.81
CA GLY A 293 -5.03 -0.91 17.87
C GLY A 293 -3.95 0.04 18.39
N LEU A 294 -3.38 0.84 17.50
CA LEU A 294 -2.46 1.90 17.90
C LEU A 294 -3.20 3.06 18.60
N PRO A 295 -2.54 3.74 19.55
CA PRO A 295 -3.06 5.01 20.05
C PRO A 295 -3.01 6.06 18.93
N ALA A 296 -4.03 6.91 18.84
CA ALA A 296 -4.06 7.97 17.83
C ALA A 296 -3.11 9.11 18.19
N VAL A 297 -2.08 9.36 17.39
CA VAL A 297 -1.03 10.37 17.59
C VAL A 297 -1.17 11.49 16.56
N ALA A 298 -0.77 12.72 16.92
CA ALA A 298 -0.89 13.86 16.02
C ALA A 298 -0.05 13.70 14.74
N LEU A 299 -0.54 14.26 13.63
CA LEU A 299 0.14 14.41 12.35
C LEU A 299 0.58 15.86 12.16
N PRO A 300 1.77 16.27 12.63
CA PRO A 300 2.09 17.69 12.75
C PRO A 300 2.29 18.33 11.38
N GLY A 301 1.38 19.22 10.96
CA GLY A 301 1.38 19.82 9.62
C GLY A 301 0.61 18.99 8.57
N GLY A 302 -0.29 18.10 8.99
CA GLY A 302 -1.14 17.32 8.09
C GLY A 302 -0.32 16.47 7.13
N ASP A 303 -0.50 16.66 5.82
CA ASP A 303 0.16 15.93 4.75
C ASP A 303 1.70 15.93 4.84
N LEU A 304 2.29 16.97 5.44
CA LEU A 304 3.74 17.04 5.65
C LEU A 304 4.24 15.90 6.55
N ALA A 305 3.41 15.36 7.44
CA ALA A 305 3.77 14.25 8.30
C ALA A 305 4.09 12.96 7.50
N ALA A 306 3.50 12.78 6.32
CA ALA A 306 3.81 11.66 5.43
C ALA A 306 5.07 11.88 4.57
N ARG A 307 5.58 13.12 4.51
CA ARG A 307 6.77 13.50 3.70
C ARG A 307 8.01 13.76 4.55
N GLN A 308 7.85 14.06 5.83
CA GLN A 308 8.94 14.45 6.73
C GLN A 308 8.91 13.58 8.00
N PRO A 309 9.61 12.43 8.00
CA PRO A 309 9.51 11.41 9.06
C PRO A 309 9.76 11.93 10.48
N TRP A 310 10.65 12.92 10.62
CA TRP A 310 10.99 13.53 11.90
C TRP A 310 9.78 14.18 12.61
N ARG A 311 8.74 14.57 11.88
CA ARG A 311 7.49 15.11 12.47
C ARG A 311 6.76 14.07 13.29
N ASN A 312 6.76 12.83 12.82
CA ASN A 312 6.14 11.71 13.52
C ASN A 312 6.96 11.33 14.75
N LEU A 313 8.30 11.34 14.65
CA LEU A 313 9.17 11.17 15.81
C LEU A 313 8.91 12.25 16.88
N LEU A 314 8.80 13.53 16.47
CA LEU A 314 8.45 14.61 17.39
C LEU A 314 7.11 14.34 18.09
N ALA A 315 6.05 14.00 17.35
CA ALA A 315 4.73 13.75 17.92
C ALA A 315 4.72 12.56 18.89
N GLN A 316 5.46 11.50 18.57
CA GLN A 316 5.65 10.34 19.45
C GLN A 316 6.42 10.73 20.73
N CYS A 317 7.52 11.48 20.59
CA CYS A 317 8.33 11.94 21.71
C CYS A 317 7.53 12.84 22.66
N LEU A 318 6.83 13.85 22.14
CA LEU A 318 6.01 14.76 22.95
C LEU A 318 4.94 14.03 23.76
N ARG A 319 4.42 12.92 23.24
CA ARG A 319 3.35 12.16 23.91
C ARG A 319 3.88 11.12 24.89
N PHE A 320 4.96 10.41 24.54
CA PHE A 320 5.32 9.14 25.18
C PHE A 320 6.71 9.10 25.79
N VAL A 321 7.57 10.08 25.50
CA VAL A 321 8.99 10.02 25.89
C VAL A 321 9.34 11.20 26.80
N PRO A 322 9.38 10.98 28.13
CA PRO A 322 9.94 11.95 29.06
C PRO A 322 11.37 12.31 28.67
N ASP A 323 11.73 13.59 28.81
CA ASP A 323 13.07 14.10 28.53
C ASP A 323 13.65 13.67 27.16
N TRP A 324 12.79 13.57 26.14
CA TRP A 324 13.14 13.03 24.81
C TRP A 324 14.36 13.69 24.16
N GLN A 325 14.65 14.94 24.52
CA GLN A 325 15.80 15.72 24.05
C GLN A 325 17.14 15.12 24.50
N ASN A 326 17.16 14.27 25.52
CA ASN A 326 18.39 13.62 25.99
C ASN A 326 18.81 12.43 25.13
N TYR A 327 17.96 11.96 24.21
CA TYR A 327 18.26 10.83 23.35
C TYR A 327 18.94 11.26 22.04
N PRO A 328 20.09 10.67 21.66
CA PRO A 328 20.83 11.04 20.44
C PRO A 328 20.04 10.77 19.15
N GLU A 329 19.06 9.87 19.18
CA GLU A 329 18.15 9.58 18.07
C GLU A 329 17.29 10.81 17.71
N THR A 330 17.04 11.70 18.66
CA THR A 330 16.19 12.88 18.45
C THR A 330 16.97 14.12 18.01
N ALA A 331 18.30 14.03 17.86
CA ALA A 331 19.14 15.17 17.48
C ALA A 331 18.68 15.87 16.19
N GLY A 332 18.19 15.11 15.19
CA GLY A 332 17.66 15.67 13.94
C GLY A 332 16.37 16.46 14.13
N VAL A 333 15.54 16.09 15.13
CA VAL A 333 14.34 16.84 15.53
C VAL A 333 14.73 18.12 16.27
N GLN A 334 15.72 18.05 17.15
CA GLN A 334 16.18 19.19 17.95
C GLN A 334 16.77 20.32 17.10
N GLN A 335 17.30 20.00 15.92
CA GLN A 335 17.77 20.99 14.94
C GLN A 335 16.64 21.71 14.20
N GLN A 336 15.39 21.25 14.32
CA GLN A 336 14.21 21.90 13.74
C GLN A 336 13.59 22.92 14.69
N SER A 337 12.71 23.78 14.18
CA SER A 337 11.88 24.69 15.00
C SER A 337 10.74 23.96 15.72
N TRP A 338 11.07 22.90 16.47
CA TRP A 338 10.10 21.97 17.05
C TRP A 338 9.17 22.61 18.09
N ASN A 339 9.61 23.66 18.81
CA ASN A 339 8.79 24.39 19.79
C ASN A 339 7.51 25.01 19.20
N VAL A 340 7.57 25.51 17.96
CA VAL A 340 6.40 26.08 17.28
C VAL A 340 5.42 24.97 16.92
N LEU A 341 5.96 23.85 16.43
CA LEU A 341 5.16 22.70 16.02
C LEU A 341 4.52 22.00 17.22
N ALA A 342 5.21 21.91 18.36
CA ALA A 342 4.66 21.41 19.62
C ALA A 342 3.42 22.22 20.06
N ARG A 343 3.50 23.55 20.05
CA ARG A 343 2.35 24.42 20.34
C ARG A 343 1.20 24.27 19.34
N ALA A 344 1.50 24.01 18.06
CA ALA A 344 0.47 23.75 17.06
C ALA A 344 -0.25 22.41 17.32
N ILE A 345 0.49 21.38 17.73
CA ILE A 345 -0.06 20.07 18.14
C ILE A 345 -0.99 20.23 19.34
N GLU A 346 -0.53 20.90 20.40
CA GLU A 346 -1.32 21.15 21.62
C GLU A 346 -2.65 21.87 21.32
N ARG A 347 -2.64 22.79 20.35
CA ARG A 347 -3.82 23.57 19.94
C ARG A 347 -4.64 22.90 18.84
N GLY A 348 -4.24 21.73 18.35
CA GLY A 348 -4.93 21.02 17.26
C GLY A 348 -4.90 21.76 15.90
N VAL A 349 -3.91 22.64 15.67
CA VAL A 349 -3.83 23.44 14.43
C VAL A 349 -3.07 22.65 13.36
N ASN A 350 -3.79 22.18 12.34
CA ASN A 350 -3.24 21.32 11.28
C ASN A 350 -2.43 20.14 11.84
N ALA A 351 -2.94 19.54 12.92
CA ALA A 351 -2.30 18.44 13.64
C ALA A 351 -3.35 17.37 14.00
N PRO A 352 -4.10 16.82 13.02
CA PRO A 352 -5.13 15.84 13.29
C PRO A 352 -4.53 14.59 13.93
N LEU A 353 -5.30 13.90 14.77
CA LEU A 353 -4.88 12.65 15.40
C LEU A 353 -5.14 11.47 14.46
N ALA A 354 -4.17 10.57 14.32
CA ALA A 354 -4.30 9.34 13.58
C ALA A 354 -3.61 8.17 14.28
N SER A 355 -4.26 7.00 14.31
CA SER A 355 -3.67 5.73 14.79
C SER A 355 -2.86 5.04 13.69
N SER A 356 -2.02 5.80 12.99
CA SER A 356 -1.32 5.35 11.79
C SER A 356 -0.11 4.47 12.08
N CYS A 357 -0.12 3.25 11.55
CA CYS A 357 1.03 2.35 11.57
C CYS A 357 2.14 2.89 10.65
N GLY A 358 1.81 3.36 9.45
CA GLY A 358 2.79 3.95 8.53
C GLY A 358 3.55 5.13 9.15
N ARG A 359 2.89 6.01 9.90
CA ARG A 359 3.57 7.12 10.59
C ARG A 359 4.42 6.66 11.79
N LEU A 360 4.08 5.54 12.43
CA LEU A 360 4.93 4.92 13.45
C LEU A 360 6.22 4.35 12.82
N PHE A 361 6.13 3.71 11.66
CA PHE A 361 7.30 3.31 10.86
C PHE A 361 8.17 4.51 10.51
N ASP A 362 7.57 5.61 10.04
CA ASP A 362 8.29 6.85 9.73
C ASP A 362 9.01 7.41 10.97
N ALA A 363 8.38 7.37 12.15
CA ALA A 363 9.00 7.82 13.39
C ALA A 363 10.25 7.01 13.77
N VAL A 364 10.19 5.68 13.66
CA VAL A 364 11.33 4.79 13.94
C VAL A 364 12.43 4.95 12.89
N ALA A 365 12.06 5.09 11.61
CA ALA A 365 13.01 5.35 10.54
C ALA A 365 13.75 6.69 10.74
N ALA A 366 13.06 7.72 11.23
CA ALA A 366 13.67 9.00 11.59
C ALA A 366 14.66 8.85 12.75
N ALA A 367 14.31 8.08 13.78
CA ALA A 367 15.17 7.84 14.94
C ALA A 367 16.46 7.10 14.54
N LEU A 368 16.37 6.11 13.64
CA LEU A 368 17.52 5.39 13.09
C LEU A 368 18.26 6.13 11.98
N ARG A 369 17.70 7.24 11.48
CA ARG A 369 18.23 8.03 10.34
C ARG A 369 18.50 7.18 9.10
N CYS A 370 17.64 6.19 8.84
CA CYS A 370 17.75 5.30 7.68
C CYS A 370 17.01 5.83 6.44
N ALA A 371 16.37 7.00 6.54
CA ALA A 371 15.67 7.66 5.45
C ALA A 371 16.02 9.15 5.38
N PRO A 372 15.89 9.79 4.21
CA PRO A 372 16.07 11.24 4.08
C PRO A 372 15.11 12.03 4.97
N ALA A 373 15.52 13.25 5.35
CA ALA A 373 14.66 14.15 6.15
C ALA A 373 13.38 14.58 5.41
N LEU A 374 13.43 14.63 4.07
CA LEU A 374 12.30 14.85 3.18
C LEU A 374 12.24 13.69 2.19
N LEU A 375 11.15 12.93 2.23
CA LEU A 375 10.93 11.79 1.34
C LEU A 375 10.57 12.25 -0.07
N SER A 376 10.98 11.44 -1.04
CA SER A 376 10.73 11.63 -2.47
C SER A 376 9.57 10.78 -3.00
N TYR A 377 9.10 9.79 -2.22
CA TYR A 377 7.90 9.02 -2.54
C TYR A 377 7.23 8.46 -1.27
N GLU A 378 5.95 8.14 -1.38
CA GLU A 378 5.18 7.54 -0.30
C GLU A 378 5.72 6.15 0.10
N GLY A 379 5.93 5.95 1.40
CA GLY A 379 6.41 4.69 1.96
C GLY A 379 7.94 4.54 1.98
N GLU A 380 8.69 5.53 1.48
CA GLU A 380 10.16 5.46 1.37
C GLU A 380 10.86 5.10 2.68
N ALA A 381 10.48 5.76 3.79
CA ALA A 381 11.06 5.50 5.11
C ALA A 381 10.70 4.11 5.65
N ALA A 382 9.45 3.66 5.45
CA ALA A 382 9.02 2.32 5.85
C ALA A 382 9.75 1.22 5.07
N CYS A 383 9.92 1.38 3.75
CA CYS A 383 10.70 0.46 2.92
C CYS A 383 12.19 0.42 3.32
N ALA A 384 12.79 1.58 3.60
CA ALA A 384 14.17 1.65 4.06
C ALA A 384 14.35 0.97 5.42
N LEU A 385 13.39 1.13 6.34
CA LEU A 385 13.40 0.48 7.65
C LEU A 385 13.25 -1.04 7.54
N GLU A 386 12.39 -1.53 6.64
CA GLU A 386 12.26 -2.97 6.34
C GLU A 386 13.55 -3.55 5.76
N ALA A 387 14.13 -2.88 4.76
CA ALA A 387 15.39 -3.30 4.15
C ALA A 387 16.53 -3.34 5.17
N LEU A 388 16.61 -2.35 6.06
CA LEU A 388 17.58 -2.34 7.16
C LEU A 388 17.34 -3.50 8.15
N ALA A 389 16.07 -3.75 8.53
CA ALA A 389 15.73 -4.84 9.44
C ALA A 389 16.05 -6.22 8.84
N SER A 390 15.92 -6.39 7.53
CA SER A 390 16.19 -7.65 6.83
C SER A 390 17.66 -8.10 6.88
N GLN A 391 18.58 -7.19 7.23
CA GLN A 391 20.00 -7.50 7.45
C GLN A 391 20.23 -8.25 8.78
N CYS A 392 19.22 -8.29 9.65
CA CYS A 392 19.21 -9.06 10.88
C CYS A 392 18.25 -10.25 10.73
N ILE A 393 18.76 -11.47 10.87
CA ILE A 393 17.92 -12.68 10.81
C ILE A 393 17.10 -12.80 12.09
N HIS A 394 17.77 -12.71 13.24
CA HIS A 394 17.17 -12.77 14.56
C HIS A 394 18.11 -12.12 15.58
N VAL A 395 17.54 -11.52 16.63
CA VAL A 395 18.27 -10.99 17.78
C VAL A 395 17.39 -11.08 19.02
N GLU A 396 17.95 -11.53 20.14
CA GLU A 396 17.28 -11.41 21.43
C GLU A 396 17.27 -9.94 21.86
N HIS A 397 16.11 -9.41 22.24
CA HIS A 397 15.97 -8.01 22.64
C HIS A 397 14.91 -7.82 23.73
N PRO A 398 15.01 -6.74 24.53
CA PRO A 398 14.05 -6.46 25.61
C PRO A 398 12.83 -5.64 25.16
N VAL A 399 12.78 -5.20 23.90
CA VAL A 399 11.74 -4.29 23.40
C VAL A 399 10.39 -4.99 23.26
N THR A 400 9.34 -4.40 23.80
CA THR A 400 7.95 -4.88 23.71
C THR A 400 6.96 -3.76 23.43
N MET A 401 5.77 -4.12 22.96
CA MET A 401 4.59 -3.24 22.87
C MET A 401 3.42 -3.88 23.64
N PRO A 402 3.38 -3.75 24.98
CA PRO A 402 2.32 -4.37 25.78
C PRO A 402 0.96 -3.70 25.51
N LEU A 403 -0.11 -4.32 26.00
CA LEU A 403 -1.45 -3.74 25.91
C LEU A 403 -1.74 -2.83 27.11
N ASN A 404 -2.21 -1.61 26.85
CA ASN A 404 -2.88 -0.75 27.81
C ASN A 404 -4.37 -0.67 27.40
N GLY A 405 -5.21 -1.45 28.07
CA GLY A 405 -6.57 -1.70 27.63
C GLY A 405 -6.56 -2.40 26.26
N ALA A 406 -7.19 -1.79 25.25
CA ALA A 406 -7.22 -2.30 23.89
C ALA A 406 -6.21 -1.63 22.95
N GLN A 407 -5.25 -0.86 23.49
CA GLN A 407 -4.24 -0.15 22.70
C GLN A 407 -2.83 -0.66 22.99
N LEU A 408 -1.93 -0.55 22.01
CA LEU A 408 -0.49 -0.77 22.25
C LEU A 408 0.10 0.37 23.08
N ASP A 409 0.85 0.02 24.12
CA ASP A 409 1.53 0.97 24.99
C ASP A 409 2.87 1.42 24.37
N LEU A 410 2.80 2.54 23.66
CA LEU A 410 3.97 3.12 23.01
C LEU A 410 4.94 3.80 23.99
N ALA A 411 4.53 4.12 25.22
CA ALA A 411 5.45 4.67 26.23
C ALA A 411 6.44 3.61 26.71
N VAL A 412 5.97 2.39 26.93
CA VAL A 412 6.84 1.24 27.25
C VAL A 412 7.76 0.94 26.08
N PHE A 413 7.22 0.89 24.85
CA PHE A 413 8.00 0.66 23.63
C PHE A 413 9.15 1.66 23.47
N TRP A 414 8.85 2.95 23.46
CA TRP A 414 9.86 3.97 23.22
C TRP A 414 10.92 3.97 24.30
N ARG A 415 10.53 3.82 25.58
CA ARG A 415 11.49 3.73 26.69
C ARG A 415 12.45 2.55 26.50
N GLN A 416 11.96 1.36 26.20
CA GLN A 416 12.79 0.17 26.00
C GLN A 416 13.64 0.28 24.74
N TRP A 417 13.04 0.67 23.62
CA TRP A 417 13.71 0.73 22.32
C TRP A 417 14.79 1.82 22.25
N LEU A 418 14.57 2.99 22.86
CA LEU A 418 15.57 4.05 22.94
C LEU A 418 16.70 3.71 23.92
N SER A 419 16.42 2.98 25.00
CA SER A 419 17.43 2.59 25.99
C SER A 419 18.26 1.38 25.54
N TRP A 420 17.74 0.56 24.62
CA TRP A 420 18.42 -0.61 24.10
C TRP A 420 19.41 -0.23 22.99
N GLN A 421 20.70 -0.29 23.33
CA GLN A 421 21.78 -0.03 22.39
C GLN A 421 22.16 -1.31 21.64
N ALA A 422 21.96 -1.28 20.32
CA ALA A 422 22.28 -2.36 19.40
C ALA A 422 22.56 -1.76 18.02
N THR A 423 22.99 -2.59 17.06
CA THR A 423 23.18 -2.14 15.68
C THR A 423 21.86 -1.62 15.08
N PRO A 424 21.89 -0.67 14.11
CA PRO A 424 20.66 -0.17 13.48
C PRO A 424 19.78 -1.26 12.88
N ALA A 425 20.39 -2.30 12.28
CA ALA A 425 19.66 -3.45 11.75
C ALA A 425 18.92 -4.23 12.84
N GLN A 426 19.57 -4.51 13.98
CA GLN A 426 18.94 -5.17 15.12
C GLN A 426 17.82 -4.32 15.73
N ARG A 427 18.00 -2.99 15.83
CA ARG A 427 16.97 -2.07 16.34
C ARG A 427 15.76 -1.99 15.40
N ALA A 428 15.99 -1.97 14.09
CA ALA A 428 14.93 -2.04 13.09
C ALA A 428 14.18 -3.38 13.20
N TRP A 429 14.88 -4.50 13.33
CA TRP A 429 14.28 -5.83 13.52
C TRP A 429 13.44 -5.91 14.80
N ALA A 430 13.97 -5.44 15.93
CA ALA A 430 13.28 -5.46 17.21
C ALA A 430 12.00 -4.61 17.22
N PHE A 431 11.96 -3.52 16.45
CA PHE A 431 10.72 -2.76 16.25
C PHE A 431 9.65 -3.60 15.54
N HIS A 432 10.00 -4.25 14.42
CA HIS A 432 9.05 -5.09 13.68
C HIS A 432 8.56 -6.26 14.54
N ASP A 433 9.47 -6.88 15.30
CA ASP A 433 9.14 -7.97 16.21
C ASP A 433 8.19 -7.54 17.33
N ALA A 434 8.53 -6.46 18.05
CA ALA A 434 7.71 -5.94 19.14
C ALA A 434 6.32 -5.50 18.67
N LEU A 435 6.24 -4.88 17.48
CA LEU A 435 4.98 -4.48 16.87
C LEU A 435 4.12 -5.69 16.51
N ALA A 436 4.70 -6.71 15.87
CA ALA A 436 4.01 -7.94 15.54
C ALA A 436 3.51 -8.67 16.79
N CYS A 437 4.34 -8.77 17.82
CA CYS A 437 3.99 -9.40 19.10
C CYS A 437 2.85 -8.65 19.82
N GLY A 438 2.90 -7.32 19.86
CA GLY A 438 1.86 -6.48 20.44
C GLY A 438 0.50 -6.66 19.74
N PHE A 439 0.49 -6.56 18.41
CA PHE A 439 -0.72 -6.82 17.63
C PHE A 439 -1.22 -8.27 17.76
N ALA A 440 -0.32 -9.25 17.73
CA ALA A 440 -0.70 -10.65 17.93
C ALA A 440 -1.35 -10.90 19.29
N THR A 441 -0.84 -10.25 20.34
CA THR A 441 -1.43 -10.31 21.69
C THR A 441 -2.84 -9.73 21.68
N LEU A 442 -3.04 -8.56 21.06
CA LEU A 442 -4.35 -7.93 20.92
C LEU A 442 -5.33 -8.81 20.13
N MET A 443 -4.92 -9.30 18.96
CA MET A 443 -5.76 -10.13 18.11
C MET A 443 -6.16 -11.43 18.79
N ARG A 444 -5.21 -12.11 19.44
CA ARG A 444 -5.50 -13.34 20.20
C ARG A 444 -6.52 -13.09 21.30
N GLN A 445 -6.33 -12.03 22.10
CA GLN A 445 -7.29 -11.70 23.16
C GLN A 445 -8.70 -11.45 22.59
N GLN A 446 -8.81 -10.70 21.49
CA GLN A 446 -10.09 -10.38 20.88
C GLN A 446 -10.76 -11.59 20.21
N ALA A 447 -9.98 -12.45 19.54
CA ALA A 447 -10.46 -13.61 18.82
C ALA A 447 -10.91 -14.73 19.77
N THR A 448 -10.06 -15.09 20.74
CA THR A 448 -10.34 -16.15 21.71
C THR A 448 -11.57 -15.82 22.56
N ALA A 449 -11.73 -14.56 22.98
CA ALA A 449 -12.91 -14.13 23.75
C ALA A 449 -14.23 -14.25 22.98
N ARG A 450 -14.17 -14.40 21.64
CA ARG A 450 -15.33 -14.49 20.74
C ARG A 450 -15.44 -15.84 20.04
N GLY A 451 -14.55 -16.79 20.33
CA GLY A 451 -14.51 -18.08 19.63
C GLY A 451 -14.16 -17.98 18.14
N ILE A 452 -13.49 -16.90 17.71
CA ILE A 452 -13.06 -16.70 16.32
C ILE A 452 -11.71 -17.40 16.12
N THR A 453 -11.59 -18.20 15.06
CA THR A 453 -10.38 -19.00 14.74
C THR A 453 -9.63 -18.50 13.51
N THR A 454 -10.19 -17.55 12.78
CA THR A 454 -9.60 -16.98 11.56
C THR A 454 -9.27 -15.51 11.75
N LEU A 455 -8.05 -15.14 11.37
CA LEU A 455 -7.51 -13.79 11.42
C LEU A 455 -7.23 -13.28 10.01
N VAL A 456 -7.59 -12.03 9.75
CA VAL A 456 -7.38 -11.36 8.46
C VAL A 456 -6.35 -10.25 8.62
N PHE A 457 -5.50 -10.09 7.62
CA PHE A 457 -4.53 -9.01 7.56
C PHE A 457 -4.71 -8.24 6.26
N SER A 458 -4.69 -6.92 6.31
CA SER A 458 -4.75 -6.07 5.10
C SER A 458 -4.24 -4.66 5.40
N GLY A 459 -4.25 -3.78 4.39
CA GLY A 459 -3.68 -2.45 4.45
C GLY A 459 -2.22 -2.40 3.97
N GLY A 460 -1.79 -1.26 3.44
CA GLY A 460 -0.52 -1.14 2.72
C GLY A 460 0.73 -1.53 3.52
N VAL A 461 0.72 -1.44 4.85
CA VAL A 461 1.86 -1.84 5.70
C VAL A 461 1.99 -3.37 5.76
N ILE A 462 0.92 -4.13 5.51
CA ILE A 462 1.02 -5.59 5.35
C ILE A 462 1.91 -5.97 4.18
N HIS A 463 2.21 -5.09 3.21
CA HIS A 463 3.22 -5.38 2.18
C HIS A 463 4.64 -5.67 2.74
N ASN A 464 4.90 -5.31 4.01
CA ASN A 464 6.14 -5.62 4.72
C ASN A 464 6.28 -7.12 5.02
N ARG A 465 7.29 -7.75 4.41
CA ARG A 465 7.55 -9.20 4.49
C ARG A 465 7.97 -9.62 5.90
N LEU A 466 8.78 -8.81 6.58
CA LEU A 466 9.23 -9.10 7.93
C LEU A 466 8.05 -9.08 8.91
N LEU A 467 7.18 -8.06 8.81
CA LEU A 467 5.99 -7.95 9.66
C LEU A 467 5.06 -9.16 9.46
N ARG A 468 4.82 -9.60 8.22
CA ARG A 468 4.05 -10.82 7.94
C ARG A 468 4.68 -12.06 8.54
N ALA A 469 6.00 -12.21 8.39
CA ALA A 469 6.72 -13.36 8.96
C ALA A 469 6.62 -13.38 10.49
N ARG A 470 6.76 -12.22 11.15
CA ARG A 470 6.64 -12.11 12.61
C ARG A 470 5.21 -12.33 13.09
N LEU A 471 4.20 -11.77 12.41
CA LEU A 471 2.78 -12.02 12.73
C LEU A 471 2.44 -13.51 12.59
N SER A 472 2.91 -14.16 11.53
CA SER A 472 2.70 -15.60 11.31
C SER A 472 3.37 -16.44 12.38
N PHE A 473 4.58 -16.06 12.81
CA PHE A 473 5.27 -16.69 13.93
C PHE A 473 4.45 -16.61 15.23
N TYR A 474 3.97 -15.42 15.56
CA TYR A 474 3.22 -15.19 16.81
C TYR A 474 1.79 -15.69 16.80
N LEU A 475 1.17 -16.00 15.65
CA LEU A 475 -0.24 -16.39 15.52
C LEU A 475 -0.42 -17.75 14.84
N SER A 476 0.56 -18.63 14.99
CA SER A 476 0.54 -19.99 14.41
C SER A 476 -0.60 -20.88 14.93
N ASP A 477 -1.30 -20.46 15.99
CA ASP A 477 -2.50 -21.06 16.56
C ASP A 477 -3.81 -20.66 15.87
N PHE A 478 -3.77 -19.78 14.86
CA PHE A 478 -4.95 -19.32 14.10
C PHE A 478 -4.82 -19.64 12.60
N ASN A 479 -5.95 -19.64 11.90
CA ASN A 479 -5.97 -19.58 10.44
C ASN A 479 -5.70 -18.13 9.98
N LEU A 480 -4.66 -17.92 9.18
CA LEU A 480 -4.19 -16.58 8.81
C LEU A 480 -4.44 -16.30 7.33
N LEU A 481 -5.20 -15.25 7.04
CA LEU A 481 -5.49 -14.80 5.67
C LEU A 481 -4.72 -13.52 5.37
N PHE A 482 -3.75 -13.61 4.45
CA PHE A 482 -2.99 -12.47 3.92
C PHE A 482 -3.31 -12.24 2.44
N PRO A 483 -3.27 -11.00 1.94
CA PRO A 483 -3.53 -10.70 0.54
C PRO A 483 -2.42 -11.25 -0.36
N GLN A 484 -2.81 -11.79 -1.51
CA GLN A 484 -1.93 -12.44 -2.48
C GLN A 484 -2.29 -12.07 -3.93
N GLN A 485 -3.57 -12.19 -4.33
CA GLN A 485 -4.02 -11.95 -5.70
C GLN A 485 -4.27 -10.47 -5.98
N PHE A 486 -4.71 -9.73 -4.95
CA PHE A 486 -4.88 -8.28 -4.99
C PHE A 486 -3.88 -7.59 -4.05
N PRO A 487 -3.51 -6.33 -4.34
CA PRO A 487 -2.66 -5.57 -3.43
C PRO A 487 -3.28 -5.47 -2.03
N ALA A 488 -2.45 -5.64 -0.99
CA ALA A 488 -2.86 -5.39 0.39
C ALA A 488 -3.24 -3.92 0.62
N GLY A 489 -2.57 -3.01 -0.10
CA GLY A 489 -2.89 -1.58 -0.11
C GLY A 489 -4.09 -1.20 -1.00
N ASP A 490 -4.24 0.09 -1.24
CA ASP A 490 -5.45 0.73 -1.79
C ASP A 490 -5.86 0.22 -3.20
N GLY A 491 -4.94 -0.40 -3.93
CA GLY A 491 -5.23 -1.02 -5.23
C GLY A 491 -6.23 -2.18 -5.16
N GLY A 492 -6.43 -2.79 -3.99
CA GLY A 492 -7.47 -3.79 -3.74
C GLY A 492 -8.76 -3.24 -3.12
N LEU A 493 -8.82 -1.95 -2.78
CA LEU A 493 -9.88 -1.39 -1.93
C LEU A 493 -11.26 -1.42 -2.60
N SER A 494 -11.32 -1.18 -3.93
CA SER A 494 -12.57 -1.17 -4.69
C SER A 494 -13.26 -2.54 -4.74
N LEU A 495 -12.50 -3.64 -4.69
CA LEU A 495 -13.05 -4.99 -4.53
C LEU A 495 -13.74 -5.13 -3.17
N GLY A 496 -13.07 -4.68 -2.11
CA GLY A 496 -13.61 -4.67 -0.74
C GLY A 496 -14.90 -3.87 -0.62
N GLN A 497 -14.93 -2.66 -1.21
CA GLN A 497 -16.14 -1.84 -1.30
C GLN A 497 -17.28 -2.61 -1.98
N GLY A 498 -16.98 -3.31 -3.08
CA GLY A 498 -17.94 -4.08 -3.85
C GLY A 498 -18.59 -5.22 -3.07
N VAL A 499 -17.79 -6.05 -2.41
CA VAL A 499 -18.33 -7.17 -1.61
C VAL A 499 -19.09 -6.70 -0.37
N VAL A 500 -18.68 -5.57 0.25
CA VAL A 500 -19.43 -4.99 1.37
C VAL A 500 -20.80 -4.49 0.91
N ALA A 501 -20.86 -3.73 -0.19
CA ALA A 501 -22.10 -3.22 -0.72
C ALA A 501 -23.02 -4.35 -1.24
N ALA A 502 -22.45 -5.36 -1.90
CA ALA A 502 -23.20 -6.54 -2.33
C ALA A 502 -23.80 -7.31 -1.15
N ALA A 503 -23.02 -7.55 -0.08
CA ALA A 503 -23.50 -8.25 1.10
C ALA A 503 -24.62 -7.48 1.83
N ARG A 504 -24.54 -6.15 1.87
CA ARG A 504 -25.60 -5.27 2.42
C ARG A 504 -26.86 -5.34 1.57
N TRP A 505 -26.74 -5.30 0.24
CA TRP A 505 -27.90 -5.43 -0.65
C TRP A 505 -28.58 -6.80 -0.50
N LEU A 506 -27.81 -7.89 -0.42
CA LEU A 506 -28.32 -9.25 -0.19
C LEU A 506 -28.96 -9.47 1.20
N SER A 507 -28.93 -8.49 2.11
CA SER A 507 -29.72 -8.55 3.37
C SER A 507 -31.11 -7.99 3.22
N GLU A 508 -31.24 -7.05 2.30
CA GLU A 508 -32.41 -6.18 2.15
C GLU A 508 -33.35 -6.72 1.08
N ALA A 509 -32.79 -7.49 0.12
CA ALA A 509 -33.51 -8.27 -0.88
C ALA A 509 -33.92 -9.64 -0.30
#